data_AF-A0A1F7S2I9-F1
#
_entry.id   AF-A0A1F7S2I9-F1
#
_cell.length_a   1.000
_cell.length_b   1.000
_cell.length_c   1.000
_cell.angle_alpha   90.00
_cell.angle_beta   90.00
_cell.angle_gamma   90.00
#
_symmetry.space_group_name_H-M   'P 1'
#
loop_
_entity.id
_entity.type
_entity.pdbx_description
1 polymer ?
#
loop_
_entity_poly.entity_id
_entity_poly.type
_entity_poly.pdbx_seq_one_letter_code
_entity_poly.pdbx_strand_id
1 'polypeptide(L)'
;MQITNSSYLRYPGQSLSRDNWAWMIDFAEILGISKSHLCDIEKGRKTVSPERAARFAEILGYAPDQFVRLSLQSMLDEAGLKMKVDIKAA
;
A
#
# COMPACT_ATOMS: atom_id res chain seq x y z
N MET A 1 -10.33 2.59 6.52
CA MET A 1 -9.40 2.85 7.64
C MET A 1 -8.90 4.27 7.49
N GLN A 2 -9.42 5.23 8.27
CA GLN A 2 -8.90 6.59 8.25
C GLN A 2 -7.71 6.67 9.20
N ILE A 3 -6.51 6.77 8.63
CA ILE A 3 -5.30 7.07 9.37
C ILE A 3 -5.16 8.60 9.29
N THR A 4 -5.73 9.29 10.27
CA THR A 4 -5.47 10.71 10.52
C THR A 4 -4.65 10.82 11.79
N ASN A 5 -3.32 10.84 11.68
CA ASN A 5 -2.51 11.72 12.51
C ASN A 5 -1.05 11.74 12.07
N SER A 6 -0.56 12.95 11.78
CA SER A 6 0.79 13.43 12.07
C SER A 6 1.97 12.51 11.75
N SER A 7 2.59 12.72 10.59
CA SER A 7 4.03 13.02 10.45
C SER A 7 4.39 13.06 8.98
N TYR A 8 4.50 14.29 8.45
CA TYR A 8 4.96 14.57 7.11
C TYR A 8 6.38 14.00 6.93
N LEU A 9 6.56 13.05 6.01
CA LEU A 9 7.88 12.70 5.50
C LEU A 9 8.39 13.87 4.66
N ARG A 10 9.20 14.73 5.29
CA ARG A 10 9.75 15.95 4.71
C ARG A 10 10.99 15.60 3.88
N TYR A 11 10.82 15.42 2.57
CA TYR A 11 11.92 15.66 1.63
C TYR A 11 12.18 17.17 1.55
N PRO A 12 13.44 17.63 1.45
CA PRO A 12 13.73 19.06 1.32
C PRO A 12 13.14 19.59 0.01
N GLY A 13 12.01 20.30 0.09
CA GLY A 13 11.49 21.12 -1.01
C GLY A 13 10.03 20.90 -1.43
N GLN A 14 9.32 19.85 -1.02
CA GLN A 14 7.92 19.65 -1.45
C GLN A 14 7.02 19.04 -0.37
N SER A 15 5.82 19.61 -0.20
CA SER A 15 4.76 19.11 0.66
C SER A 15 3.88 18.10 -0.08
N LEU A 16 4.04 16.82 0.23
CA LEU A 16 3.21 15.75 -0.33
C LEU A 16 1.86 15.70 0.41
N SER A 17 0.80 16.25 -0.19
CA SER A 17 -0.57 16.06 0.27
C SER A 17 -1.27 15.02 -0.62
N ARG A 18 -2.19 14.24 -0.05
CA ARG A 18 -3.03 13.26 -0.79
C ARG A 18 -3.82 13.89 -1.94
N ASP A 19 -4.05 15.20 -1.89
CA ASP A 19 -4.80 15.95 -2.89
C ASP A 19 -3.90 16.52 -4.00
N ASN A 20 -2.57 16.41 -3.88
CA ASN A 20 -1.62 16.94 -4.84
C ASN A 20 -1.11 15.86 -5.80
N TRP A 21 -1.40 15.97 -7.10
CA TRP A 21 -0.98 15.01 -8.14
C TRP A 21 0.51 14.60 -8.09
N ALA A 22 1.39 15.45 -7.55
CA ALA A 22 2.81 15.17 -7.32
C ALA A 22 3.04 14.01 -6.33
N TRP A 23 2.19 13.85 -5.30
CA TRP A 23 2.36 12.80 -4.29
C TRP A 23 2.31 11.39 -4.87
N MET A 24 1.45 11.18 -5.86
CA MET A 24 1.33 9.88 -6.53
C MET A 24 2.52 9.60 -7.46
N ILE A 25 3.21 10.63 -7.94
CA ILE A 25 4.40 10.45 -8.78
C ILE A 25 5.54 10.01 -7.87
N ASP A 26 5.81 10.78 -6.83
CA ASP A 26 6.89 10.51 -5.87
C ASP A 26 6.69 9.16 -5.18
N PHE A 27 5.45 8.82 -4.79
CA PHE A 27 5.16 7.54 -4.16
C PHE A 27 5.25 6.35 -5.12
N ALA A 28 4.83 6.52 -6.38
CA ALA A 28 4.98 5.47 -7.38
C ALA A 28 6.46 5.21 -7.72
N GLU A 29 7.28 6.27 -7.74
CA GLU A 29 8.73 6.17 -7.90
C GLU A 29 9.38 5.42 -6.74
N ILE A 30 9.03 5.75 -5.49
CA ILE A 30 9.51 5.02 -4.29
C ILE A 30 9.18 3.53 -4.40
N LEU A 31 7.97 3.18 -4.82
CA LEU A 31 7.51 1.80 -4.94
C LEU A 31 7.97 1.10 -6.24
N GLY A 32 8.64 1.81 -7.16
CA GLY A 32 9.07 1.28 -8.45
C GLY A 32 7.93 0.81 -9.35
N ILE A 33 6.78 1.48 -9.31
CA ILE A 33 5.60 1.18 -10.15
C ILE A 33 5.17 2.42 -10.95
N SER A 34 4.29 2.23 -11.95
CA SER A 34 3.72 3.37 -12.66
C SER A 34 2.66 4.08 -11.81
N LYS A 35 2.51 5.39 -12.01
CA LYS A 35 1.43 6.19 -11.39
C LYS A 35 0.04 5.59 -11.61
N SER A 36 -0.25 5.14 -12.83
CA SER A 36 -1.53 4.51 -13.16
C SER A 36 -1.75 3.23 -12.34
N HIS A 37 -0.70 2.44 -12.15
CA HIS A 37 -0.76 1.24 -11.31
C HIS A 37 -1.02 1.60 -9.84
N LEU A 38 -0.32 2.60 -9.31
CA LEU A 38 -0.57 3.09 -7.95
C LEU A 38 -2.03 3.57 -7.78
N CYS A 39 -2.55 4.34 -8.74
CA CYS A 39 -3.93 4.80 -8.72
C CYS A 39 -4.95 3.66 -8.72
N ASP A 40 -4.68 2.60 -9.50
CA ASP A 40 -5.54 1.41 -9.52
C ASP A 40 -5.54 0.66 -8.19
N ILE A 41 -4.38 0.55 -7.54
CA ILE A 41 -4.25 -0.06 -6.21
C ILE A 41 -5.04 0.76 -5.17
N GLU A 42 -4.87 2.09 -5.15
CA GLU A 42 -5.55 2.96 -4.18
C GLU A 42 -7.07 2.98 -4.34
N LYS A 43 -7.55 2.86 -5.58
CA LYS A 43 -8.98 2.80 -5.87
C LYS A 43 -9.56 1.40 -5.71
N GLY A 44 -8.77 0.41 -5.28
CA GLY A 44 -9.19 -0.98 -5.14
C GLY A 44 -9.57 -1.64 -6.45
N ARG A 45 -9.08 -1.12 -7.59
CA ARG A 45 -9.30 -1.73 -8.92
C ARG A 45 -8.31 -2.84 -9.23
N LYS A 46 -7.19 -2.89 -8.51
CA LYS A 46 -6.19 -3.95 -8.59
C LYS A 46 -5.76 -4.38 -7.20
N THR A 47 -5.83 -5.68 -6.95
CA THR A 47 -5.23 -6.29 -5.77
C THR A 47 -3.73 -6.51 -5.98
N VAL A 48 -2.97 -6.22 -4.92
CA VAL A 48 -1.52 -6.45 -4.86
C VAL A 48 -1.29 -7.89 -4.44
N SER A 49 -0.35 -8.60 -5.09
CA SER A 49 0.02 -9.97 -4.68
C SER A 49 0.77 -9.98 -3.34
N PRO A 50 0.75 -11.09 -2.59
CA PRO A 50 1.48 -11.20 -1.31
C PRO A 50 2.96 -10.86 -1.43
N GLU A 51 3.62 -11.33 -2.49
CA GLU A 51 5.04 -11.03 -2.77
C GLU A 51 5.28 -9.53 -2.98
N ARG A 52 4.44 -8.86 -3.77
CA ARG A 52 4.57 -7.41 -3.99
C ARG A 52 4.24 -6.63 -2.73
N ALA A 53 3.29 -7.09 -1.94
CA ALA A 53 2.94 -6.47 -0.67
C ALA A 53 4.11 -6.54 0.33
N ALA A 54 4.81 -7.68 0.40
CA ALA A 54 6.03 -7.81 1.19
C ALA A 54 7.13 -6.83 0.72
N ARG A 55 7.37 -6.75 -0.60
CA ARG A 55 8.34 -5.79 -1.16
C ARG A 55 7.98 -4.33 -0.86
N PHE A 56 6.70 -3.97 -0.94
CA PHE A 56 6.25 -2.62 -0.57
C PHE A 56 6.48 -2.36 0.93
N ALA A 57 6.24 -3.33 1.80
CA ALA A 57 6.53 -3.18 3.23
C ALA A 57 8.01 -2.93 3.48
N GLU A 58 8.90 -3.68 2.83
CA GLU A 58 10.36 -3.51 2.93
C GLU A 58 10.80 -2.11 2.47
N ILE A 59 10.33 -1.65 1.31
CA ILE A 59 10.63 -0.32 0.77
C ILE A 59 10.16 0.78 1.73
N LEU A 60 9.00 0.60 2.34
CA LEU A 60 8.37 1.58 3.22
C LEU A 60 8.83 1.48 4.69
N GLY A 61 9.66 0.48 5.03
CA GLY A 61 10.15 0.27 6.39
C GLY A 61 9.13 -0.32 7.37
N TYR A 62 8.12 -1.04 6.87
CA TYR A 62 7.11 -1.73 7.67
C TYR A 62 7.37 -3.24 7.74
N ALA A 63 6.73 -3.90 8.70
CA ALA A 63 6.78 -5.35 8.84
C ALA A 63 6.01 -6.04 7.68
N PRO A 64 6.64 -6.98 6.93
CA PRO A 64 6.03 -7.59 5.75
C PRO A 64 4.72 -8.35 6.02
N ASP A 65 4.58 -8.95 7.19
CA ASP A 65 3.40 -9.72 7.61
C ASP A 65 2.12 -8.88 7.56
N GLN A 66 2.18 -7.59 7.91
CA GLN A 66 1.01 -6.71 7.88
C GLN A 66 0.49 -6.52 6.46
N PHE A 67 1.40 -6.27 5.52
CA PHE A 67 1.07 -6.03 4.11
C PHE A 67 0.62 -7.32 3.41
N VAL A 68 1.30 -8.43 3.68
CA VAL A 68 0.92 -9.75 3.19
C VAL A 68 -0.48 -10.12 3.68
N ARG A 69 -0.80 -9.87 4.96
CA ARG A 69 -2.14 -10.12 5.52
C ARG A 69 -3.21 -9.31 4.80
N LEU A 70 -2.94 -8.04 4.53
CA LEU A 70 -3.88 -7.17 3.81
C LEU A 70 -4.10 -7.65 2.37
N SER A 71 -3.03 -8.01 1.67
CA SER A 71 -3.10 -8.58 0.32
C SER A 71 -3.97 -9.84 0.28
N LEU A 72 -3.73 -10.79 1.19
CA LEU A 72 -4.52 -12.01 1.27
C LEU A 72 -5.98 -11.74 1.66
N GLN A 73 -6.23 -10.79 2.56
CA GLN A 73 -7.58 -10.40 2.92
C GLN A 73 -8.32 -9.83 1.72
N SER A 74 -7.68 -8.94 0.94
CA SER A 74 -8.27 -8.39 -0.28
C SER A 74 -8.63 -9.46 -1.30
N MET A 75 -7.82 -10.52 -1.44
CA MET A 75 -8.13 -11.65 -2.32
C MET A 75 -9.37 -12.42 -1.86
N LEU A 76 -9.54 -12.63 -0.55
CA LEU A 76 -10.75 -13.28 -0.01
C LEU A 76 -11.99 -12.39 -0.19
N ASP A 77 -11.85 -11.09 0.02
CA ASP A 77 -12.92 -10.11 -0.14
C ASP A 77 -13.38 -10.05 -1.61
N GLU A 78 -12.44 -10.04 -2.57
CA GLU A 78 -12.71 -10.11 -4.02
C GLU A 78 -13.41 -11.43 -4.41
N ALA A 79 -13.03 -12.54 -3.77
CA ALA A 79 -13.66 -13.84 -3.98
C ALA A 79 -15.05 -13.97 -3.29
N GLY A 80 -15.49 -12.96 -2.53
CA GLY A 80 -16.74 -13.00 -1.76
C GLY A 80 -16.71 -13.95 -0.57
N LEU A 81 -15.52 -14.37 -0.13
CA LEU A 81 -15.33 -15.30 0.98
C LEU A 81 -15.34 -14.53 2.31
N LYS A 82 -16.31 -14.82 3.17
CA LYS A 82 -16.45 -14.20 4.50
C LYS A 82 -15.51 -14.83 5.51
N MET A 83 -14.22 -14.64 5.32
CA MET A 83 -13.15 -15.20 6.15
C MET A 83 -12.17 -14.10 6.57
N LYS A 84 -11.44 -14.33 7.66
CA LYS A 84 -10.43 -13.40 8.18
C LYS A 84 -9.05 -14.02 8.12
N VAL A 85 -8.08 -13.30 7.56
CA VAL A 85 -6.69 -13.74 7.49
C VAL A 85 -5.95 -13.38 8.77
N ASP A 86 -5.26 -14.38 9.33
CA ASP A 86 -4.28 -14.25 10.43
C ASP A 86 -2.95 -14.84 9.94
N ILE A 87 -1.85 -14.13 10.18
CA ILE A 87 -0.50 -14.56 9.79
C ILE A 87 0.33 -14.68 11.05
N LYS A 88 1.07 -15.79 11.17
CA LYS A 88 2.05 -16.02 12.22
C LYS A 88 3.43 -16.13 11.58
N ALA A 89 4.41 -15.46 12.17
CA ALA A 89 5.80 -15.67 11.80
C ALA A 89 6.19 -17.13 12.03
N ALA A 90 7.01 -17.68 11.14
CA ALA A 90 7.53 -19.05 11.23
C ALA A 90 8.60 -19.16 12.32
#